data_AF-A0A7K2P225-F1
#
_entry.id   AF-A0A7K2P225-F1
#
_cell.length_a   1.000
_cell.length_b   1.000
_cell.length_c   1.000
_cell.angle_alpha   90.00
_cell.angle_beta   90.00
_cell.angle_gamma   90.00
#
_symmetry.space_group_name_H-M   'P 1'
#
loop_
_entity.id
_entity.type
_entity.pdbx_description
1 polymer ?
#
loop_
_entity_poly.entity_id
_entity_poly.type
_entity_poly.pdbx_seq_one_letter_code
_entity_poly.pdbx_strand_id
1 'polypeptide(L)'
;RDGDPAPGGPGLALLIDTEGEGPLDPPVREVVHLTEAVELTDPLFNEKVTRISWPAQEALTRDHDLTRTHLAGNLVPATEGRRYTERFVIGPHHGGAPAGAVPAVARVGPNASCTDPRPVHSHTLSRGRLAWLTDPAREAPGPEERPLPEIHLRELPQDGGTQRSWVWRRSLLDAARFERAFTVEPVRYTDLRTGADRLTGVPRWEYDGDDADTVRLGDGVFGERPATGTVFEVTYRVSDGARGALAAETVTGIDPAMEGLLLSAANPFPTVGAAEAESLEKVRRNAPYAFRSRQLRAVRPEDYDAAAEELDWVLDAGTGFRWTGSWLTVFTTPQPRRTALAGTAERAGLLSLLNRRRTAGYEVHVQQPRYAPLDLVVTVCAQPWAFRGEVVAAVLTELGTGRRADGQPAFFAHGRFRFGAPLERSTVEAAVQRAAGVRGVVSVLHRRRGLVDTFEPMPETVAVGREEIVRVD
;
A
#
# COMPACT_ATOMS: atom_id res chain seq x y z
N ARG A 1 19.34 35.57 10.33
CA ARG A 1 18.45 35.92 9.18
C ARG A 1 18.61 34.79 8.18
N ASP A 2 17.92 33.67 8.39
CA ASP A 2 17.83 32.50 7.49
C ASP A 2 16.68 31.64 8.04
N GLY A 3 15.47 32.18 8.01
CA GLY A 3 14.27 31.53 8.54
C GLY A 3 12.97 31.96 7.86
N ASP A 4 13.05 32.75 6.77
CA ASP A 4 11.86 33.06 5.98
C ASP A 4 11.49 31.83 5.14
N PRO A 5 10.22 31.39 5.18
CA PRO A 5 9.77 30.27 4.37
C PRO A 5 9.95 30.60 2.89
N ALA A 6 10.55 29.66 2.14
CA ALA A 6 10.58 29.77 0.68
C ALA A 6 9.14 29.75 0.13
N PRO A 7 8.81 30.57 -0.88
CA PRO A 7 7.47 30.56 -1.46
C PRO A 7 7.13 29.16 -2.01
N GLY A 8 6.14 28.49 -1.40
CA GLY A 8 5.66 27.17 -1.83
C GLY A 8 6.14 25.96 -1.01
N GLY A 9 6.89 26.15 0.08
CA GLY A 9 7.19 25.07 1.06
C GLY A 9 6.08 24.89 2.11
N PRO A 10 6.05 23.76 2.85
CA PRO A 10 5.26 23.67 4.08
C PRO A 10 5.72 24.79 5.03
N GLY A 11 4.77 25.58 5.56
CA GLY A 11 5.08 26.72 6.41
C GLY A 11 5.87 26.32 7.67
N LEU A 12 6.50 27.29 8.34
CA LEU A 12 7.25 27.00 9.57
C LEU A 12 6.26 26.68 10.71
N ALA A 13 6.36 25.50 11.33
CA ALA A 13 5.50 25.14 12.46
C ALA A 13 5.70 26.09 13.65
N LEU A 14 4.59 26.58 14.18
CA LEU A 14 4.49 27.44 15.35
C LEU A 14 3.50 26.83 16.34
N LEU A 15 3.94 26.62 17.57
CA LEU A 15 3.10 26.23 18.69
C LEU A 15 2.50 27.48 19.30
N ILE A 16 1.19 27.46 19.48
CA ILE A 16 0.43 28.40 20.28
C ILE A 16 0.04 27.67 21.56
N ASP A 17 0.64 28.04 22.69
CA ASP A 17 0.40 27.42 24.00
C ASP A 17 -0.20 28.46 24.95
N THR A 18 -1.48 28.30 25.30
CA THR A 18 -2.17 29.15 26.26
C THR A 18 -2.33 28.42 27.58
N GLU A 19 -1.83 29.01 28.66
CA GLU A 19 -1.94 28.44 30.01
C GLU A 19 -3.42 28.33 30.46
N GLY A 20 -3.72 27.34 31.30
CA GLY A 20 -5.04 27.19 31.92
C GLY A 20 -5.41 28.36 32.83
N GLU A 21 -6.71 28.63 33.01
CA GLU A 21 -7.20 29.73 33.87
C GLU A 21 -6.85 29.55 35.34
N GLY A 22 -6.77 28.29 35.80
CA GLY A 22 -6.23 27.92 37.08
C GLY A 22 -5.39 26.64 37.03
N PRO A 23 -4.85 26.21 38.18
CA PRO A 23 -3.93 25.06 38.27
C PRO A 23 -4.53 23.70 37.88
N LEU A 24 -5.87 23.63 37.75
CA LEU A 24 -6.60 22.42 37.38
C LEU A 24 -7.10 22.45 35.92
N ASP A 25 -6.97 23.60 35.24
CA ASP A 25 -7.41 23.75 33.87
C ASP A 25 -6.28 23.36 32.92
N PRO A 26 -6.53 22.47 31.94
CA PRO A 26 -5.51 22.08 30.99
C PRO A 26 -5.16 23.26 30.06
N PRO A 27 -3.89 23.36 29.62
CA PRO A 27 -3.51 24.35 28.63
C PRO A 27 -4.20 24.09 27.29
N VAL A 28 -4.39 25.15 26.51
CA VAL A 28 -4.95 25.10 25.15
C VAL A 28 -3.79 25.22 24.15
N ARG A 29 -3.58 24.15 23.38
CA ARG A 29 -2.43 24.01 22.48
C ARG A 29 -2.86 23.72 21.06
N GLU A 30 -2.38 24.52 20.13
CA GLU A 30 -2.58 24.33 18.69
C GLU A 30 -1.25 24.57 17.95
N VAL A 31 -1.02 23.83 16.86
CA VAL A 31 0.13 24.03 15.96
C VAL A 31 -0.40 24.58 14.65
N VAL A 32 0.20 25.67 14.19
CA VAL A 32 -0.09 26.27 12.89
C VAL A 32 1.20 26.41 12.07
N HIS A 33 1.07 26.43 10.74
CA HIS A 33 2.19 26.60 9.83
C HIS A 33 2.22 28.01 9.24
N LEU A 34 3.27 28.76 9.60
CA LEU A 34 3.43 30.15 9.17
C LEU A 34 3.75 30.24 7.67
N THR A 35 2.97 31.06 6.97
CA THR A 35 3.21 31.44 5.57
C THR A 35 3.93 32.77 5.44
N GLU A 36 3.76 33.66 6.42
CA GLU A 36 4.35 35.01 6.42
C GLU A 36 4.57 35.50 7.85
N ALA A 37 5.67 36.26 8.06
CA ALA A 37 5.93 37.00 9.29
C ALA A 37 6.51 38.39 8.95
N VAL A 38 5.85 39.47 9.38
CA VAL A 38 6.22 40.85 9.05
C VAL A 38 6.41 41.66 10.33
N GLU A 39 7.60 42.22 10.53
CA GLU A 39 7.86 43.18 11.59
C GLU A 39 7.23 44.55 11.24
N LEU A 40 6.45 45.08 12.17
CA LEU A 40 5.70 46.32 12.04
C LEU A 40 5.86 47.18 13.30
N THR A 41 5.37 48.41 13.26
CA THR A 41 5.23 49.27 14.43
C THR A 41 3.75 49.58 14.63
N ASP A 42 3.23 49.32 15.82
CA ASP A 42 1.85 49.63 16.18
C ASP A 42 1.65 51.17 16.13
N PRO A 43 0.75 51.69 15.29
CA PRO A 43 0.54 53.13 15.15
C PRO A 43 -0.08 53.79 16.40
N LEU A 44 -0.71 53.03 17.29
CA LEU A 44 -1.36 53.56 18.50
C LEU A 44 -0.38 53.69 19.67
N PHE A 45 0.45 52.66 19.88
CA PHE A 45 1.36 52.59 21.02
C PHE A 45 2.84 52.81 20.65
N ASN A 46 3.15 52.87 19.34
CA ASN A 46 4.51 52.98 18.80
C ASN A 46 5.44 51.84 19.25
N GLU A 47 4.87 50.65 19.45
CA GLU A 47 5.60 49.45 19.85
C GLU A 47 5.95 48.58 18.63
N LYS A 48 7.09 47.90 18.68
CA LYS A 48 7.47 46.94 17.64
C LYS A 48 6.66 45.66 17.81
N VAL A 49 5.96 45.26 16.76
CA VAL A 49 5.11 44.06 16.75
C VAL A 49 5.44 43.21 15.52
N THR A 50 5.17 41.91 15.58
CA THR A 50 5.31 41.01 14.43
C THR A 50 3.93 40.49 14.05
N ARG A 51 3.51 40.75 12.81
CA ARG A 51 2.31 40.14 12.23
C ARG A 51 2.71 38.81 11.62
N ILE A 52 2.18 37.72 12.19
CA ILE A 52 2.30 36.37 11.63
C ILE A 52 1.03 35.99 10.88
N SER A 53 1.13 35.13 9.87
CA SER A 53 -0.01 34.66 9.08
C SER A 53 0.16 33.20 8.71
N TRP A 54 -0.95 32.49 8.59
CA TRP A 54 -1.05 31.07 8.23
C TRP A 54 -2.31 30.83 7.38
N PRO A 55 -2.45 29.68 6.71
CA PRO A 55 -3.56 29.40 5.81
C PRO A 55 -4.91 29.32 6.55
N ALA A 56 -6.00 29.70 5.88
CA ALA A 56 -7.36 29.64 6.44
C ALA A 56 -7.80 28.20 6.80
N GLN A 57 -7.18 27.18 6.21
CA GLN A 57 -7.42 25.78 6.53
C GLN A 57 -6.93 25.39 7.94
N GLU A 58 -5.96 26.14 8.48
CA GLU A 58 -5.44 25.99 9.84
C GLU A 58 -5.97 27.12 10.76
N ALA A 59 -7.21 27.57 10.52
CA ALA A 59 -7.86 28.50 11.43
C ALA A 59 -7.94 27.90 12.83
N LEU A 60 -7.66 28.72 13.85
CA LEU A 60 -7.69 28.29 15.25
C LEU A 60 -9.07 27.74 15.60
N THR A 61 -9.07 26.59 16.25
CA THR A 61 -10.30 25.89 16.61
C THR A 61 -10.80 26.24 18.01
N ARG A 62 -9.97 26.91 18.80
CA ARG A 62 -10.24 27.35 20.17
C ARG A 62 -9.81 28.79 20.38
N ASP A 63 -10.40 29.41 21.40
CA ASP A 63 -10.03 30.74 21.83
C ASP A 63 -8.73 30.70 22.65
N HIS A 64 -7.82 31.63 22.36
CA HIS A 64 -6.54 31.78 23.05
C HIS A 64 -6.47 33.16 23.72
N ASP A 65 -6.32 33.17 25.05
CA ASP A 65 -6.11 34.40 25.83
C ASP A 65 -4.70 34.92 25.62
N LEU A 66 -4.58 36.03 24.90
CA LEU A 66 -3.30 36.62 24.52
C LEU A 66 -2.42 37.02 25.72
N THR A 67 -3.00 37.23 26.90
CA THR A 67 -2.23 37.61 28.10
C THR A 67 -1.47 36.43 28.72
N ARG A 68 -1.86 35.19 28.39
CA ARG A 68 -1.30 33.94 28.91
C ARG A 68 -0.84 32.99 27.80
N THR A 69 -0.70 33.52 26.58
CA THR A 69 -0.30 32.74 25.41
C THR A 69 1.17 32.93 25.13
N HIS A 70 1.87 31.80 25.01
CA HIS A 70 3.26 31.72 24.59
C HIS A 70 3.35 31.11 23.19
N LEU A 71 4.21 31.70 22.37
CA LEU A 71 4.49 31.22 21.01
C LEU A 71 5.87 30.56 20.98
N ALA A 72 5.95 29.33 20.47
CA ALA A 72 7.21 28.62 20.30
C ALA A 72 7.37 28.15 18.86
N GLY A 73 8.44 28.58 18.20
CA GLY A 73 8.81 28.11 16.85
C GLY A 73 9.78 26.94 16.89
N ASN A 74 10.21 26.49 15.71
CA ASN A 74 11.23 25.44 15.53
C ASN A 74 10.87 24.12 16.21
N LEU A 75 9.60 23.71 16.14
CA LEU A 75 9.19 22.38 16.59
C LEU A 75 9.91 21.32 15.76
N VAL A 76 10.55 20.38 16.45
CA VAL A 76 11.26 19.26 15.81
C VAL A 76 10.49 17.97 16.09
N PRO A 77 10.16 17.15 15.08
CA PRO A 77 9.60 15.84 15.30
C PRO A 77 10.60 14.99 16.09
N ALA A 78 10.17 14.47 17.23
CA ALA A 78 10.96 13.59 18.09
C ALA A 78 10.29 12.21 18.18
N THR A 79 11.10 11.16 18.16
CA THR A 79 10.62 9.78 18.27
C THR A 79 11.30 9.08 19.43
N GLU A 80 10.55 8.28 20.16
CA GLU A 80 11.08 7.45 21.24
C GLU A 80 12.03 6.37 20.68
N GLY A 81 13.05 6.05 21.48
CA GLY A 81 13.91 4.90 21.26
C GLY A 81 15.38 5.19 21.49
N ARG A 82 16.13 4.13 21.79
CA ARG A 82 17.55 4.19 22.07
C ARG A 82 18.37 3.64 20.90
N ARG A 83 19.37 4.41 20.47
CA ARG A 83 20.29 4.02 19.41
C ARG A 83 21.39 3.10 19.96
N TYR A 84 21.67 2.04 19.22
CA TYR A 84 22.77 1.13 19.47
C TYR A 84 23.63 0.96 18.21
N THR A 85 24.88 0.56 18.40
CA THR A 85 25.79 0.22 17.31
C THR A 85 26.60 -0.98 17.72
N GLU A 86 26.67 -1.98 16.84
CA GLU A 86 27.44 -3.20 17.05
C GLU A 86 28.03 -3.70 15.73
N ARG A 87 28.97 -4.62 15.82
CA ARG A 87 29.72 -5.13 14.67
C ARG A 87 29.61 -6.64 14.57
N PHE A 88 29.60 -7.14 13.34
CA PHE A 88 29.65 -8.57 13.08
C PHE A 88 30.52 -8.88 11.86
N VAL A 89 30.98 -10.13 11.74
CA VAL A 89 31.89 -10.58 10.69
C VAL A 89 31.36 -11.84 10.00
N ILE A 90 31.51 -11.92 8.68
CA ILE A 90 31.10 -13.09 7.90
C ILE A 90 32.13 -14.21 8.02
N GLY A 91 31.67 -15.40 8.45
CA GLY A 91 32.53 -16.56 8.68
C GLY A 91 33.09 -16.60 10.10
N PRO A 92 33.93 -17.61 10.42
CA PRO A 92 34.45 -17.78 11.77
C PRO A 92 35.31 -16.59 12.19
N HIS A 93 35.39 -16.33 13.50
CA HIS A 93 36.43 -15.46 14.05
C HIS A 93 37.80 -16.08 13.79
N HIS A 94 38.42 -15.72 12.67
CA HIS A 94 39.85 -15.85 12.50
C HIS A 94 40.48 -14.56 13.03
N GLY A 95 41.66 -14.64 13.67
CA GLY A 95 42.27 -13.60 14.53
C GLY A 95 42.64 -12.25 13.90
N GLY A 96 41.91 -11.78 12.88
CA GLY A 96 41.98 -10.45 12.27
C GLY A 96 40.65 -9.67 12.28
N ALA A 97 39.59 -10.20 12.90
CA ALA A 97 38.34 -9.43 13.04
C ALA A 97 38.53 -8.27 14.06
N PRO A 98 37.91 -7.10 13.82
CA PRO A 98 37.97 -5.98 14.76
C PRO A 98 37.47 -6.37 16.16
N ALA A 99 38.06 -5.78 17.19
CA ALA A 99 37.65 -6.01 18.57
C ALA A 99 36.15 -5.75 18.76
N GLY A 100 35.44 -6.71 19.37
CA GLY A 100 34.01 -6.62 19.64
C GLY A 100 33.08 -6.99 18.48
N ALA A 101 33.61 -7.32 17.29
CA ALA A 101 32.79 -7.96 16.26
C ALA A 101 32.37 -9.35 16.73
N VAL A 102 31.17 -9.82 16.36
CA VAL A 102 30.69 -11.19 16.63
C VAL A 102 30.58 -11.96 15.31
N PRO A 103 30.83 -13.28 15.26
CA PRO A 103 30.62 -14.05 14.04
C PRO A 103 29.15 -14.04 13.62
N ALA A 104 28.88 -13.85 12.33
CA ALA A 104 27.55 -14.00 11.80
C ALA A 104 27.04 -15.44 11.98
N VAL A 105 25.73 -15.58 12.15
CA VAL A 105 25.02 -16.84 12.00
C VAL A 105 25.18 -17.27 10.54
N ALA A 106 25.54 -18.53 10.32
CA ALA A 106 25.63 -19.12 8.99
C ALA A 106 24.73 -20.37 8.93
N ARG A 107 23.77 -20.37 8.00
CA ARG A 107 22.88 -21.52 7.76
C ARG A 107 22.96 -21.94 6.30
N VAL A 108 22.70 -23.22 6.05
CA VAL A 108 22.61 -23.76 4.67
C VAL A 108 21.42 -23.11 3.96
N GLY A 109 21.65 -22.54 2.79
CA GLY A 109 20.62 -21.85 2.00
C GLY A 109 19.67 -22.81 1.26
N PRO A 110 18.52 -22.30 0.77
CA PRO A 110 17.48 -23.13 0.14
C PRO A 110 17.92 -23.79 -1.18
N ASN A 111 18.92 -23.21 -1.86
CA ASN A 111 19.46 -23.71 -3.12
C ASN A 111 20.81 -24.43 -2.95
N ALA A 112 21.14 -24.83 -1.72
CA ALA A 112 22.39 -25.52 -1.44
C ALA A 112 22.36 -26.97 -1.94
N SER A 113 23.54 -27.48 -2.27
CA SER A 113 23.79 -28.90 -2.55
C SER A 113 25.01 -29.37 -1.77
N CYS A 114 25.24 -30.68 -1.71
CA CYS A 114 26.41 -31.24 -1.02
C CYS A 114 27.75 -30.70 -1.56
N THR A 115 27.79 -30.24 -2.81
CA THR A 115 28.99 -29.68 -3.47
C THR A 115 28.99 -28.15 -3.54
N ASP A 116 27.89 -27.48 -3.19
CA ASP A 116 27.76 -26.01 -3.14
C ASP A 116 26.84 -25.63 -1.97
N PRO A 117 27.38 -25.43 -0.76
CA PRO A 117 26.58 -25.30 0.46
C PRO A 117 25.82 -23.96 0.59
N ARG A 118 26.06 -23.00 -0.32
CA ARG A 118 25.39 -21.67 -0.40
C ARG A 118 24.90 -21.12 0.95
N PRO A 119 25.82 -20.73 1.85
CA PRO A 119 25.42 -20.25 3.16
C PRO A 119 24.64 -18.94 3.05
N VAL A 120 23.61 -18.82 3.87
CA VAL A 120 22.90 -17.57 4.17
C VAL A 120 23.46 -17.05 5.49
N HIS A 121 23.79 -15.77 5.50
CA HIS A 121 24.38 -15.09 6.65
C HIS A 121 23.38 -14.19 7.33
N SER A 122 23.37 -14.22 8.65
CA SER A 122 22.50 -13.38 9.46
C SER A 122 23.16 -12.94 10.77
N HIS A 123 22.63 -11.88 11.38
CA HIS A 123 23.14 -11.32 12.63
C HIS A 123 21.98 -10.90 13.53
N THR A 124 21.87 -11.53 14.69
CA THR A 124 20.87 -11.20 15.71
C THR A 124 21.26 -9.91 16.42
N LEU A 125 20.34 -8.93 16.45
CA LEU A 125 20.57 -7.67 17.16
C LEU A 125 20.61 -7.91 18.68
N SER A 126 21.69 -7.47 19.35
CA SER A 126 21.92 -7.84 20.77
C SER A 126 21.01 -7.15 21.78
N ARG A 127 20.24 -6.13 21.35
CA ARG A 127 19.44 -5.26 22.23
C ARG A 127 17.93 -5.46 22.11
N GLY A 128 17.50 -6.54 21.46
CA GLY A 128 16.09 -6.91 21.36
C GLY A 128 15.45 -6.47 20.04
N ARG A 129 14.19 -6.04 20.11
CA ARG A 129 13.36 -5.72 18.95
C ARG A 129 13.67 -4.33 18.39
N LEU A 130 13.74 -4.26 17.07
CA LEU A 130 13.98 -3.06 16.29
C LEU A 130 12.77 -2.13 16.34
N ALA A 131 13.01 -0.83 16.41
CA ALA A 131 11.99 0.19 16.27
C ALA A 131 11.54 0.29 14.81
N TRP A 132 10.22 0.40 14.60
CA TRP A 132 9.61 0.56 13.29
C TRP A 132 8.81 1.86 13.28
N LEU A 133 9.09 2.75 12.33
CA LEU A 133 8.40 4.03 12.19
C LEU A 133 7.54 4.06 10.93
N THR A 134 6.32 4.59 11.05
CA THR A 134 5.58 5.09 9.89
C THR A 134 6.24 6.39 9.40
N ASP A 135 6.15 6.68 8.10
CA ASP A 135 6.73 7.91 7.54
C ASP A 135 6.16 9.14 8.26
N PRO A 136 6.98 9.92 8.99
CA PRO A 136 6.50 11.05 9.78
C PRO A 136 6.07 12.24 8.91
N ALA A 137 6.40 12.26 7.61
CA ALA A 137 6.04 13.35 6.70
C ALA A 137 4.59 13.30 6.19
N ARG A 138 3.80 12.29 6.61
CA ARG A 138 2.39 12.15 6.23
C ARG A 138 1.50 12.16 7.46
N GLU A 139 0.62 13.15 7.54
CA GLU A 139 -0.31 13.40 8.66
C GLU A 139 -1.29 12.24 8.93
N ALA A 140 -1.48 11.33 7.98
CA ALA A 140 -2.27 10.12 8.16
C ALA A 140 -1.68 8.96 7.35
N PRO A 141 -1.15 7.91 7.99
CA PRO A 141 -0.69 6.74 7.26
C PRO A 141 -1.88 6.07 6.55
N GLY A 142 -1.75 5.85 5.24
CA GLY A 142 -2.78 5.13 4.49
C GLY A 142 -2.92 3.67 4.97
N PRO A 143 -4.04 2.99 4.71
CA PRO A 143 -4.27 1.61 5.16
C PRO A 143 -3.25 0.58 4.63
N GLU A 144 -2.46 0.93 3.61
CA GLU A 144 -1.39 0.10 3.05
C GLU A 144 0.02 0.53 3.47
N GLU A 145 0.16 1.64 4.19
CA GLU A 145 1.46 2.19 4.58
C GLU A 145 2.08 1.32 5.68
N ARG A 146 3.25 0.75 5.36
CA ARG A 146 3.94 -0.18 6.25
C ARG A 146 5.12 0.53 6.89
N PRO A 147 5.31 0.39 8.21
CA PRO A 147 6.40 1.07 8.88
C PRO A 147 7.76 0.58 8.36
N LEU A 148 8.74 1.47 8.37
CA LEU A 148 10.12 1.25 7.99
C LEU A 148 10.96 0.94 9.23
N PRO A 149 11.96 0.06 9.12
CA PRO A 149 12.83 -0.25 10.24
C PRO A 149 13.90 0.83 10.42
N GLU A 150 14.16 1.16 11.67
CA GLU A 150 15.16 2.17 12.03
C GLU A 150 16.55 1.54 12.17
N ILE A 151 17.11 1.16 11.03
CA ILE A 151 18.36 0.41 10.92
C ILE A 151 19.20 0.87 9.74
N HIS A 152 20.50 0.97 9.97
CA HIS A 152 21.52 1.19 8.95
C HIS A 152 22.56 0.08 9.05
N LEU A 153 22.84 -0.54 7.92
CA LEU A 153 23.88 -1.55 7.78
C LEU A 153 24.99 -1.01 6.89
N ARG A 154 26.22 -1.00 7.39
CA ARG A 154 27.41 -0.54 6.67
C ARG A 154 28.46 -1.64 6.65
N GLU A 155 28.97 -1.91 5.46
CA GLU A 155 30.17 -2.73 5.26
C GLU A 155 31.40 -1.87 5.54
N LEU A 156 32.24 -2.34 6.46
CA LEU A 156 33.50 -1.70 6.81
C LEU A 156 34.61 -2.22 5.89
N PRO A 157 35.41 -1.33 5.30
CA PRO A 157 36.50 -1.72 4.42
C PRO A 157 37.64 -2.33 5.22
N GLN A 158 38.23 -3.41 4.72
CA GLN A 158 39.39 -4.06 5.36
C GLN A 158 40.67 -3.21 5.26
N ASP A 159 40.80 -2.40 4.19
CA ASP A 159 42.01 -1.62 3.88
C ASP A 159 41.86 -0.10 4.10
N GLY A 160 40.92 0.34 4.95
CA GLY A 160 40.72 1.77 5.23
C GLY A 160 40.09 2.58 4.09
N GLY A 161 39.48 1.91 3.10
CA GLY A 161 38.72 2.54 2.01
C GLY A 161 37.41 3.21 2.46
N THR A 162 36.48 3.42 1.54
CA THR A 162 35.16 3.99 1.86
C THR A 162 34.18 2.92 2.35
N GLN A 163 33.46 3.23 3.44
CA GLN A 163 32.35 2.40 3.91
C GLN A 163 31.25 2.29 2.85
N ARG A 164 30.61 1.12 2.74
CA ARG A 164 29.52 0.88 1.78
C ARG A 164 28.23 0.63 2.52
N SER A 165 27.21 1.44 2.24
CA SER A 165 25.87 1.23 2.79
C SER A 165 25.17 0.08 2.08
N TRP A 166 24.45 -0.70 2.85
CA TRP A 166 23.53 -1.72 2.37
C TRP A 166 22.09 -1.19 2.47
N VAL A 167 21.25 -1.57 1.51
CA VAL A 167 19.87 -1.09 1.36
C VAL A 167 18.92 -2.09 2.00
N TRP A 168 18.06 -1.63 2.89
CA TRP A 168 17.02 -2.49 3.44
C TRP A 168 15.96 -2.80 2.37
N ARG A 169 15.59 -4.08 2.29
CA ARG A 169 14.46 -4.58 1.49
C ARG A 169 13.51 -5.34 2.40
N ARG A 170 12.22 -5.05 2.29
CA ARG A 170 11.17 -5.77 3.04
C ARG A 170 11.18 -7.25 2.70
N SER A 171 11.36 -7.59 1.43
CA SER A 171 11.61 -8.95 0.96
C SER A 171 12.89 -8.95 0.14
N LEU A 172 13.81 -9.89 0.41
CA LEU A 172 14.99 -10.06 -0.43
C LEU A 172 14.62 -10.47 -1.87
N LEU A 173 13.41 -11.01 -2.10
CA LEU A 173 12.94 -11.32 -3.45
C LEU A 173 12.85 -10.08 -4.37
N ASP A 174 12.75 -8.89 -3.77
CA ASP A 174 12.72 -7.62 -4.49
C ASP A 174 14.14 -7.06 -4.75
N ALA A 175 15.17 -7.71 -4.22
CA ALA A 175 16.56 -7.30 -4.41
C ALA A 175 17.12 -7.83 -5.72
N ALA A 176 17.87 -6.99 -6.44
CA ALA A 176 18.63 -7.47 -7.59
C ALA A 176 19.78 -8.39 -7.13
N ARG A 177 20.22 -9.29 -8.02
CA ARG A 177 21.20 -10.35 -7.72
C ARG A 177 22.49 -9.90 -7.01
N PHE A 178 22.98 -8.71 -7.34
CA PHE A 178 24.22 -8.14 -6.78
C PHE A 178 23.96 -6.85 -6.01
N GLU A 179 22.71 -6.61 -5.65
CA GLU A 179 22.37 -5.47 -4.82
C GLU A 179 22.84 -5.74 -3.39
N ARG A 180 23.61 -4.81 -2.80
CA ARG A 180 23.93 -4.81 -1.37
C ARG A 180 22.66 -4.59 -0.56
N ALA A 181 21.88 -5.66 -0.39
CA ALA A 181 20.57 -5.63 0.21
C ALA A 181 20.51 -6.55 1.43
N PHE A 182 19.73 -6.14 2.43
CA PHE A 182 19.44 -6.93 3.61
C PHE A 182 17.96 -6.83 3.97
N THR A 183 17.47 -7.79 4.73
CA THR A 183 16.15 -7.74 5.36
C THR A 183 16.29 -7.96 6.87
N VAL A 184 15.18 -7.80 7.60
CA VAL A 184 15.11 -8.03 9.05
C VAL A 184 14.01 -9.03 9.32
N GLU A 185 14.33 -10.06 10.10
CA GLU A 185 13.42 -11.13 10.49
C GLU A 185 13.22 -11.13 12.01
N PRO A 186 11.99 -11.29 12.53
CA PRO A 186 11.69 -11.29 13.97
C PRO A 186 12.03 -12.65 14.58
N VAL A 187 13.31 -13.01 14.53
CA VAL A 187 13.85 -14.26 15.05
C VAL A 187 15.12 -13.97 15.81
N ARG A 188 15.36 -14.76 16.86
CA ARG A 188 16.58 -14.75 17.64
C ARG A 188 17.38 -16.00 17.35
N TYR A 189 18.68 -15.82 17.11
CA TYR A 189 19.65 -16.91 17.18
C TYR A 189 20.61 -16.68 18.35
N THR A 190 20.82 -17.73 19.14
CA THR A 190 21.72 -17.70 20.30
C THR A 190 22.94 -18.59 20.06
N ASP A 191 24.11 -18.10 20.46
CA ASP A 191 25.37 -18.85 20.43
C ASP A 191 25.38 -19.88 21.56
N LEU A 192 25.38 -21.16 21.21
CA LEU A 192 25.37 -22.29 22.13
C LEU A 192 26.73 -22.54 22.79
N ARG A 193 27.80 -21.87 22.36
CA ARG A 193 29.12 -22.00 22.99
C ARG A 193 29.09 -21.42 24.40
N THR A 194 29.85 -22.02 25.32
CA THR A 194 29.97 -21.59 26.71
C THR A 194 31.43 -21.57 27.16
N GLY A 195 31.77 -20.74 28.15
CA GLY A 195 33.11 -20.68 28.73
C GLY A 195 34.23 -20.48 27.68
N ALA A 196 35.29 -21.27 27.78
CA ALA A 196 36.44 -21.21 26.89
C ALA A 196 36.10 -21.53 25.42
N ASP A 197 35.04 -22.30 25.15
CA ASP A 197 34.60 -22.65 23.79
C ASP A 197 34.11 -21.42 23.01
N ARG A 198 33.63 -20.36 23.68
CA ARG A 198 33.29 -19.09 23.00
C ARG A 198 34.50 -18.41 22.37
N LEU A 199 35.69 -18.65 22.92
CA LEU A 199 36.93 -17.99 22.48
C LEU A 199 37.64 -18.78 21.38
N THR A 200 37.58 -20.11 21.42
CA THR A 200 38.38 -20.98 20.52
C THR A 200 37.54 -21.90 19.63
N GLY A 201 36.26 -22.08 19.93
CA GLY A 201 35.37 -23.01 19.23
C GLY A 201 34.71 -22.41 18.00
N VAL A 202 34.29 -23.29 17.07
CA VAL A 202 33.48 -22.90 15.90
C VAL A 202 32.09 -22.46 16.39
N PRO A 203 31.60 -21.27 15.98
CA PRO A 203 30.26 -20.78 16.35
C PRO A 203 29.15 -21.79 16.03
N ARG A 204 28.25 -22.01 17.00
CA ARG A 204 27.08 -22.89 16.85
C ARG A 204 25.85 -22.11 17.28
N TRP A 205 24.92 -21.95 16.35
CA TRP A 205 23.74 -21.10 16.53
C TRP A 205 22.49 -21.93 16.53
N GLU A 206 21.60 -21.66 17.47
CA GLU A 206 20.26 -22.27 17.53
C GLU A 206 19.18 -21.20 17.52
N TYR A 207 18.03 -21.53 16.96
CA TYR A 207 16.85 -20.68 17.04
C TYR A 207 16.36 -20.62 18.49
N ASP A 208 16.17 -19.39 19.00
CA ASP A 208 15.87 -19.12 20.42
C ASP A 208 14.63 -18.24 20.60
N GLY A 209 13.72 -18.23 19.62
CA GLY A 209 12.46 -17.50 19.69
C GLY A 209 12.40 -16.24 18.82
N ASP A 210 11.50 -15.34 19.16
CA ASP A 210 11.15 -14.12 18.39
C ASP A 210 11.32 -12.83 19.22
N ASP A 211 11.98 -12.89 20.37
CA ASP A 211 12.20 -11.76 21.29
C ASP A 211 13.27 -10.75 20.83
N ALA A 212 13.91 -11.02 19.68
CA ALA A 212 14.86 -10.13 19.03
C ALA A 212 14.67 -10.15 17.51
N ASP A 213 15.25 -9.14 16.84
CA ASP A 213 15.29 -9.06 15.39
C ASP A 213 16.66 -9.49 14.86
N THR A 214 16.67 -10.13 13.70
CA THR A 214 17.86 -10.63 13.02
C THR A 214 17.98 -10.01 11.64
N VAL A 215 19.13 -9.39 11.35
CA VAL A 215 19.50 -8.96 10.01
C VAL A 215 19.81 -10.19 9.17
N ARG A 216 19.20 -10.32 7.99
CA ARG A 216 19.49 -11.39 7.03
C ARG A 216 20.01 -10.80 5.73
N LEU A 217 21.14 -11.34 5.25
CA LEU A 217 21.84 -10.89 4.05
C LEU A 217 21.41 -11.71 2.82
N GLY A 218 21.75 -11.20 1.64
CA GLY A 218 21.49 -11.88 0.37
C GLY A 218 22.23 -13.21 0.21
N ASP A 219 21.71 -14.05 -0.69
CA ASP A 219 22.27 -15.39 -0.98
C ASP A 219 23.01 -15.45 -2.33
N GLY A 220 23.12 -14.32 -3.05
CA GLY A 220 23.72 -14.21 -4.38
C GLY A 220 22.78 -14.58 -5.53
N VAL A 221 21.54 -14.96 -5.23
CA VAL A 221 20.41 -14.97 -6.17
C VAL A 221 19.53 -13.75 -5.92
N PHE A 222 19.22 -13.50 -4.65
CA PHE A 222 18.41 -12.40 -4.16
C PHE A 222 19.25 -11.54 -3.20
N GLY A 223 19.82 -10.46 -3.73
CA GLY A 223 20.81 -9.66 -3.04
C GLY A 223 22.22 -10.28 -3.04
N GLU A 224 23.20 -9.42 -2.84
CA GLU A 224 24.61 -9.76 -2.74
C GLU A 224 24.88 -10.68 -1.54
N ARG A 225 25.66 -11.74 -1.78
CA ARG A 225 26.20 -12.59 -0.73
C ARG A 225 27.58 -12.07 -0.35
N PRO A 226 27.79 -11.61 0.89
CA PRO A 226 29.06 -11.04 1.29
C PRO A 226 30.15 -12.12 1.38
N ALA A 227 31.39 -11.73 1.11
CA ALA A 227 32.54 -12.61 1.20
C ALA A 227 32.91 -12.92 2.67
N THR A 228 33.53 -14.08 2.91
CA THR A 228 34.13 -14.40 4.22
C THR A 228 35.14 -13.34 4.63
N GLY A 229 35.11 -12.93 5.90
CA GLY A 229 35.94 -11.86 6.46
C GLY A 229 35.34 -10.46 6.33
N THR A 230 34.25 -10.29 5.57
CA THR A 230 33.54 -8.99 5.48
C THR A 230 33.04 -8.58 6.86
N VAL A 231 33.34 -7.35 7.28
CA VAL A 231 32.91 -6.80 8.55
C VAL A 231 31.78 -5.82 8.32
N PHE A 232 30.74 -5.92 9.13
CA PHE A 232 29.61 -5.02 9.13
C PHE A 232 29.53 -4.26 10.44
N GLU A 233 29.11 -3.01 10.34
CA GLU A 233 28.62 -2.20 11.45
C GLU A 233 27.13 -1.97 11.24
N VAL A 234 26.33 -2.32 12.25
CA VAL A 234 24.89 -2.11 12.25
C VAL A 234 24.56 -1.07 13.31
N THR A 235 23.92 0.01 12.88
CA THR A 235 23.37 1.06 13.76
C THR A 235 21.87 0.97 13.70
N TYR A 236 21.22 0.81 14.85
CA TYR A 236 19.77 0.60 14.90
C TYR A 236 19.15 1.24 16.13
N ARG A 237 17.83 1.42 16.12
CA ARG A 237 17.06 1.92 17.27
C ARG A 237 16.16 0.83 17.84
N VAL A 238 16.06 0.77 19.17
CA VAL A 238 15.08 -0.05 19.90
C VAL A 238 14.10 0.90 20.56
N SER A 239 12.81 0.58 20.52
CA SER A 239 11.74 1.35 21.16
C SER A 239 11.04 0.52 22.23
N ASP A 240 10.49 1.18 23.24
CA ASP A 240 9.71 0.54 24.31
C ASP A 240 8.24 0.30 23.93
N GLY A 241 7.87 0.52 22.67
CA GLY A 241 6.54 0.25 22.14
C GLY A 241 5.47 1.11 22.81
N ALA A 242 4.35 0.51 23.20
CA ALA A 242 3.28 1.21 23.89
C ALA A 242 3.71 1.73 25.28
N ARG A 243 4.71 1.11 25.91
CA ARG A 243 5.25 1.55 27.20
C ARG A 243 6.08 2.83 27.08
N GLY A 244 6.60 3.12 25.89
CA GLY A 244 7.32 4.36 25.58
C GLY A 244 6.40 5.56 25.31
N ALA A 245 5.07 5.38 25.37
CA ALA A 245 4.13 6.47 25.20
C ALA A 245 4.20 7.45 26.38
N LEU A 246 4.39 8.73 26.07
CA LEU A 246 4.47 9.80 27.06
C LEU A 246 3.25 10.72 26.97
N ALA A 247 2.78 11.18 28.12
CA ALA A 247 1.83 12.28 28.19
C ALA A 247 2.52 13.60 27.80
N ALA A 248 1.74 14.65 27.54
CA ALA A 248 2.30 16.00 27.38
C ALA A 248 3.12 16.40 28.63
N GLU A 249 4.14 17.25 28.44
CA GLU A 249 5.00 17.80 29.48
C GLU A 249 5.76 16.76 30.33
N THR A 250 6.00 15.56 29.79
CA THR A 250 6.73 14.51 30.51
C THR A 250 8.24 14.58 30.27
N VAL A 251 8.66 15.01 29.08
CA VAL A 251 10.07 15.26 28.75
C VAL A 251 10.50 16.54 29.47
N THR A 252 11.37 16.40 30.47
CA THR A 252 11.81 17.51 31.32
C THR A 252 13.34 17.70 31.36
N GLY A 253 14.07 16.82 30.68
CA GLY A 253 15.52 16.80 30.69
C GLY A 253 16.11 16.54 29.32
N ILE A 254 17.35 16.98 29.14
CA ILE A 254 18.18 16.70 27.97
C ILE A 254 19.35 15.82 28.40
N ASP A 255 19.97 15.14 27.44
CA ASP A 255 21.21 14.41 27.69
C ASP A 255 22.30 15.42 28.14
N PRO A 256 23.04 15.16 29.24
CA PRO A 256 24.13 16.02 29.68
C PRO A 256 25.16 16.34 28.59
N ALA A 257 25.37 15.45 27.61
CA ALA A 257 26.24 15.69 26.47
C ALA A 257 25.76 16.83 25.56
N MET A 258 24.51 17.25 25.68
CA MET A 258 23.86 18.31 24.90
C MET A 258 23.71 19.63 25.69
N GLU A 259 24.16 19.71 26.94
CA GLU A 259 23.98 20.87 27.85
C GLU A 259 24.65 22.19 27.41
N GLY A 260 25.30 22.24 26.24
CA GLY A 260 25.80 23.48 25.61
C GLY A 260 25.10 23.86 24.31
N LEU A 261 24.23 22.99 23.79
CA LEU A 261 23.52 23.15 22.52
C LEU A 261 22.02 23.37 22.72
N LEU A 262 21.45 22.71 23.73
CA LEU A 262 20.03 22.79 24.08
C LEU A 262 19.91 23.40 25.47
N LEU A 263 19.00 24.36 25.64
CA LEU A 263 18.69 24.97 26.93
C LEU A 263 17.70 24.09 27.73
N SER A 264 16.68 23.59 27.04
CA SER A 264 15.67 22.68 27.58
C SER A 264 15.01 21.93 26.43
N ALA A 265 14.31 20.85 26.75
CA ALA A 265 13.43 20.14 25.83
C ALA A 265 12.14 19.78 26.58
N ALA A 266 11.01 20.01 25.93
CA ALA A 266 9.69 19.67 26.43
C ALA A 266 8.83 19.13 25.30
N ASN A 267 7.86 18.26 25.62
CA ASN A 267 6.91 17.74 24.66
C ASN A 267 5.52 18.35 24.90
N PRO A 268 5.08 19.33 24.10
CA PRO A 268 3.80 20.02 24.31
C PRO A 268 2.58 19.11 24.09
N PHE A 269 2.75 18.02 23.35
CA PHE A 269 1.69 17.07 23.05
C PHE A 269 2.04 15.68 23.59
N PRO A 270 1.03 14.85 23.90
CA PRO A 270 1.27 13.43 24.13
C PRO A 270 1.83 12.78 22.86
N THR A 271 2.64 11.73 23.04
CA THR A 271 3.16 10.96 21.91
C THR A 271 2.04 10.22 21.18
N VAL A 272 2.21 10.04 19.87
CA VAL A 272 1.31 9.25 19.02
C VAL A 272 2.06 8.10 18.35
N GLY A 273 1.33 7.10 17.86
CA GLY A 273 1.91 5.99 17.09
C GLY A 273 2.62 4.91 17.91
N ALA A 274 2.63 5.02 19.24
CA ALA A 274 3.14 3.98 20.13
C ALA A 274 2.22 2.74 20.08
N ALA A 275 2.70 1.65 19.48
CA ALA A 275 1.95 0.42 19.34
C ALA A 275 2.86 -0.80 19.55
N GLU A 276 2.30 -1.84 20.16
CA GLU A 276 2.94 -3.14 20.26
C GLU A 276 2.88 -3.87 18.91
N ALA A 277 3.86 -4.75 18.68
CA ALA A 277 3.80 -5.67 17.56
C ALA A 277 2.54 -6.57 17.62
N GLU A 278 2.01 -6.94 16.46
CA GLU A 278 0.87 -7.85 16.39
C GLU A 278 1.22 -9.21 17.02
N SER A 279 0.33 -9.74 17.87
CA SER A 279 0.58 -11.01 18.56
C SER A 279 0.62 -12.19 17.58
N LEU A 280 1.46 -13.19 17.86
CA LEU A 280 1.57 -14.39 17.02
C LEU A 280 0.25 -15.14 16.86
N GLU A 281 -0.64 -15.11 17.86
CA GLU A 281 -1.98 -15.72 17.75
C GLU A 281 -2.84 -15.01 16.69
N LYS A 282 -2.80 -13.67 16.69
CA LYS A 282 -3.53 -12.86 15.72
C LYS A 282 -2.92 -13.02 14.33
N VAL A 283 -1.60 -13.05 14.22
CA VAL A 283 -0.90 -13.39 12.96
C VAL A 283 -1.30 -14.77 12.45
N ARG A 284 -1.32 -15.80 13.30
CA ARG A 284 -1.75 -17.17 12.93
C ARG A 284 -3.19 -17.20 12.41
N ARG A 285 -4.07 -16.38 12.99
CA ARG A 285 -5.47 -16.25 12.57
C ARG A 285 -5.58 -15.51 11.23
N ASN A 286 -4.83 -14.42 11.04
CA ASN A 286 -4.97 -13.50 9.91
C ASN A 286 -4.17 -13.93 8.67
N ALA A 287 -2.98 -14.52 8.85
CA ALA A 287 -2.08 -14.87 7.75
C ALA A 287 -2.75 -15.75 6.67
N PRO A 288 -3.52 -16.80 6.99
CA PRO A 288 -4.23 -17.58 5.98
C PRO A 288 -5.24 -16.76 5.17
N TYR A 289 -5.93 -15.80 5.80
CA TYR A 289 -6.84 -14.90 5.08
C TYR A 289 -6.08 -13.93 4.19
N ALA A 290 -4.93 -13.42 4.60
CA ALA A 290 -4.09 -12.56 3.78
C ALA A 290 -3.59 -13.27 2.50
N PHE A 291 -3.23 -14.56 2.59
CA PHE A 291 -2.88 -15.35 1.41
C PHE A 291 -4.08 -15.69 0.52
N ARG A 292 -5.30 -15.78 1.09
CA ARG A 292 -6.53 -16.01 0.33
C ARG A 292 -7.08 -14.75 -0.32
N SER A 293 -6.89 -13.58 0.29
CA SER A 293 -7.42 -12.31 -0.23
C SER A 293 -6.67 -11.83 -1.45
N ARG A 294 -5.36 -12.09 -1.52
CA ARG A 294 -4.52 -11.72 -2.68
C ARG A 294 -3.85 -12.95 -3.28
N GLN A 295 -4.52 -13.55 -4.26
CA GLN A 295 -4.00 -14.75 -4.93
C GLN A 295 -3.02 -14.37 -6.04
N LEU A 296 -1.73 -14.66 -5.82
CA LEU A 296 -0.67 -14.43 -6.82
C LEU A 296 -0.54 -15.57 -7.84
N ARG A 297 -1.47 -16.53 -7.83
CA ARG A 297 -1.56 -17.64 -8.78
C ARG A 297 -2.97 -17.76 -9.34
N ALA A 298 -3.10 -18.13 -10.60
CA ALA A 298 -4.38 -18.36 -11.24
C ALA A 298 -4.46 -19.80 -11.76
N VAL A 299 -5.53 -20.51 -11.36
CA VAL A 299 -5.75 -21.91 -11.70
C VAL A 299 -7.10 -22.10 -12.37
N ARG A 300 -8.16 -21.52 -11.81
CA ARG A 300 -9.53 -21.58 -12.34
C ARG A 300 -9.85 -20.36 -13.20
N PRO A 301 -10.84 -20.41 -14.11
CA PRO A 301 -11.24 -19.26 -14.93
C PRO A 301 -11.44 -17.99 -14.10
N GLU A 302 -12.14 -18.11 -12.97
CA GLU A 302 -12.49 -16.99 -12.11
C GLU A 302 -11.25 -16.35 -11.46
N ASP A 303 -10.16 -17.10 -11.30
CA ASP A 303 -8.90 -16.54 -10.80
C ASP A 303 -8.22 -15.64 -11.86
N TYR A 304 -8.36 -15.97 -13.14
CA TYR A 304 -7.84 -15.13 -14.24
C TYR A 304 -8.70 -13.89 -14.43
N ASP A 305 -10.02 -14.02 -14.27
CA ASP A 305 -10.95 -12.89 -14.32
C ASP A 305 -10.67 -11.90 -13.19
N ALA A 306 -10.58 -12.40 -11.95
CA ALA A 306 -10.22 -11.58 -10.79
C ALA A 306 -8.84 -10.93 -10.94
N ALA A 307 -7.86 -11.65 -11.49
CA ALA A 307 -6.54 -11.09 -11.78
C ALA A 307 -6.58 -9.98 -12.85
N ALA A 308 -7.44 -10.11 -13.87
CA ALA A 308 -7.60 -9.08 -14.88
C ALA A 308 -8.28 -7.82 -14.31
N GLU A 309 -9.29 -8.01 -13.45
CA GLU A 309 -10.04 -6.93 -12.79
C GLU A 309 -9.21 -6.10 -11.79
N GLU A 310 -8.03 -6.58 -11.37
CA GLU A 310 -7.07 -5.77 -10.60
C GLU A 310 -6.47 -4.61 -11.42
N LEU A 311 -6.58 -4.62 -12.75
CA LEU A 311 -6.16 -3.50 -13.59
C LEU A 311 -7.28 -2.46 -13.64
N ASP A 312 -6.99 -1.22 -13.23
CA ASP A 312 -7.99 -0.14 -13.14
C ASP A 312 -8.82 0.10 -14.41
N TRP A 313 -8.26 -0.17 -15.59
CA TRP A 313 -8.95 0.02 -16.87
C TRP A 313 -9.92 -1.12 -17.22
N VAL A 314 -9.85 -2.27 -16.55
CA VAL A 314 -10.72 -3.44 -16.75
C VAL A 314 -11.97 -3.30 -15.87
N LEU A 315 -13.13 -3.48 -16.49
CA LEU A 315 -14.44 -3.41 -15.85
C LEU A 315 -14.92 -4.77 -15.36
N ASP A 316 -14.76 -5.77 -16.22
CA ASP A 316 -15.17 -7.17 -16.06
C ASP A 316 -14.26 -8.00 -17.00
N ALA A 317 -14.10 -9.28 -16.74
CA ALA A 317 -13.35 -10.18 -17.60
C ALA A 317 -14.05 -11.54 -17.72
N GLY A 318 -13.84 -12.19 -18.87
CA GLY A 318 -14.29 -13.57 -19.09
C GLY A 318 -13.12 -14.44 -19.51
N THR A 319 -12.97 -15.60 -18.87
CA THR A 319 -11.89 -16.54 -19.18
C THR A 319 -12.42 -17.91 -19.58
N GLY A 320 -11.87 -18.45 -20.67
CA GLY A 320 -12.13 -19.79 -21.16
C GLY A 320 -10.85 -20.61 -21.31
N PHE A 321 -10.91 -21.89 -20.93
CA PHE A 321 -9.84 -22.85 -21.20
C PHE A 321 -10.18 -23.68 -22.42
N ARG A 322 -9.20 -23.87 -23.31
CA ARG A 322 -9.35 -24.69 -24.51
C ARG A 322 -8.15 -25.58 -24.74
N TRP A 323 -8.39 -26.83 -25.09
CA TRP A 323 -7.34 -27.75 -25.51
C TRP A 323 -6.90 -27.37 -26.93
N THR A 324 -5.63 -27.00 -27.10
CA THR A 324 -5.06 -26.58 -28.39
C THR A 324 -4.13 -27.63 -29.00
N GLY A 325 -4.13 -28.85 -28.45
CA GLY A 325 -3.38 -30.00 -28.97
C GLY A 325 -2.33 -30.52 -27.99
N SER A 326 -1.50 -29.63 -27.45
CA SER A 326 -0.37 -30.02 -26.58
C SER A 326 -0.59 -29.68 -25.10
N TRP A 327 -1.36 -28.63 -24.81
CA TRP A 327 -1.72 -28.23 -23.45
C TRP A 327 -3.07 -27.51 -23.45
N LEU A 328 -3.57 -27.23 -22.24
CA LEU A 328 -4.71 -26.37 -22.05
C LEU A 328 -4.25 -24.91 -22.15
N THR A 329 -4.81 -24.18 -23.11
CA THR A 329 -4.54 -22.75 -23.33
C THR A 329 -5.66 -21.92 -22.70
N VAL A 330 -5.27 -20.86 -22.00
CA VAL A 330 -6.17 -19.92 -21.33
C VAL A 330 -6.41 -18.73 -22.25
N PHE A 331 -7.68 -18.41 -22.49
CA PHE A 331 -8.10 -17.24 -23.24
C PHE A 331 -8.85 -16.32 -22.30
N THR A 332 -8.30 -15.14 -22.04
CA THR A 332 -8.92 -14.14 -21.17
C THR A 332 -9.30 -12.93 -22.00
N THR A 333 -10.55 -12.49 -21.86
CA THR A 333 -11.15 -11.41 -22.62
C THR A 333 -11.54 -10.28 -21.67
N PRO A 334 -10.85 -9.11 -21.70
CA PRO A 334 -11.19 -7.99 -20.85
C PRO A 334 -12.29 -7.12 -21.47
N GLN A 335 -13.22 -6.64 -20.64
CA GLN A 335 -14.10 -5.52 -20.97
C GLN A 335 -13.47 -4.23 -20.43
N PRO A 336 -13.06 -3.27 -21.29
CA PRO A 336 -12.52 -2.00 -20.81
C PRO A 336 -13.61 -1.14 -20.14
N ARG A 337 -13.24 -0.30 -19.17
CA ARG A 337 -14.19 0.60 -18.47
C ARG A 337 -14.73 1.74 -19.34
N ARG A 338 -13.87 2.30 -20.19
CA ARG A 338 -14.14 3.56 -20.91
C ARG A 338 -14.32 3.40 -22.41
N THR A 339 -13.86 2.29 -22.97
CA THR A 339 -13.85 2.02 -24.41
C THR A 339 -14.53 0.68 -24.70
N ALA A 340 -14.94 0.47 -25.94
CA ALA A 340 -15.45 -0.84 -26.37
C ALA A 340 -14.32 -1.87 -26.52
N LEU A 341 -13.11 -1.45 -26.90
CA LEU A 341 -11.98 -2.33 -27.16
C LEU A 341 -10.76 -1.89 -26.36
N ALA A 342 -9.94 -2.86 -25.95
CA ALA A 342 -8.71 -2.61 -25.25
C ALA A 342 -7.60 -2.20 -26.23
N GLY A 343 -6.80 -1.20 -25.87
CA GLY A 343 -5.63 -0.80 -26.62
C GLY A 343 -4.55 -1.89 -26.66
N THR A 344 -3.58 -1.77 -27.56
CA THR A 344 -2.49 -2.75 -27.66
C THR A 344 -1.60 -2.78 -26.41
N ALA A 345 -1.29 -1.61 -25.84
CA ALA A 345 -0.50 -1.51 -24.60
C ALA A 345 -1.24 -2.13 -23.39
N GLU A 346 -2.53 -1.86 -23.26
CA GLU A 346 -3.39 -2.42 -22.21
C GLU A 346 -3.41 -3.95 -22.26
N ARG A 347 -3.60 -4.53 -23.45
CA ARG A 347 -3.58 -5.98 -23.65
C ARG A 347 -2.20 -6.60 -23.37
N ALA A 348 -1.12 -5.92 -23.76
CA ALA A 348 0.24 -6.38 -23.46
C ALA A 348 0.50 -6.39 -21.93
N GLY A 349 0.03 -5.36 -21.23
CA GLY A 349 0.08 -5.28 -19.77
C GLY A 349 -0.70 -6.41 -19.10
N LEU A 350 -1.94 -6.65 -19.54
CA LEU A 350 -2.75 -7.77 -19.04
C LEU A 350 -2.10 -9.12 -19.31
N LEU A 351 -1.56 -9.33 -20.52
CA LEU A 351 -0.84 -10.56 -20.85
C LEU A 351 0.37 -10.77 -19.94
N SER A 352 1.15 -9.72 -19.66
CA SER A 352 2.28 -9.80 -18.73
C SER A 352 1.84 -10.10 -17.30
N LEU A 353 0.72 -9.53 -16.84
CA LEU A 353 0.14 -9.85 -15.54
C LEU A 353 -0.27 -11.32 -15.43
N LEU A 354 -1.06 -11.82 -16.39
CA LEU A 354 -1.55 -13.20 -16.35
C LEU A 354 -0.41 -14.21 -16.56
N ASN A 355 0.60 -13.90 -17.39
CA ASN A 355 1.78 -14.74 -17.53
C ASN A 355 2.59 -14.89 -16.24
N ARG A 356 2.55 -13.91 -15.33
CA ARG A 356 3.19 -14.01 -14.01
C ARG A 356 2.41 -14.90 -13.03
N ARG A 357 1.10 -15.05 -13.23
CA ARG A 357 0.20 -15.78 -12.32
C ARG A 357 -0.19 -17.17 -12.78
N ARG A 358 -0.11 -17.43 -14.08
CA ARG A 358 -0.53 -18.71 -14.66
C ARG A 358 0.23 -19.88 -14.06
N THR A 359 -0.40 -21.04 -14.06
CA THR A 359 0.28 -22.29 -13.72
C THR A 359 1.35 -22.62 -14.77
N ALA A 360 2.48 -23.19 -14.34
CA ALA A 360 3.52 -23.65 -15.25
C ALA A 360 2.95 -24.68 -16.25
N GLY A 361 3.38 -24.63 -17.51
CA GLY A 361 2.88 -25.48 -18.60
C GLY A 361 1.63 -24.97 -19.32
N TYR A 362 0.96 -23.93 -18.82
CA TYR A 362 -0.15 -23.26 -19.52
C TYR A 362 0.34 -22.12 -20.39
N GLU A 363 -0.39 -21.80 -21.44
CA GLU A 363 -0.22 -20.56 -22.20
C GLU A 363 -1.44 -19.67 -22.02
N VAL A 364 -1.24 -18.35 -22.01
CA VAL A 364 -2.32 -17.37 -21.86
C VAL A 364 -2.35 -16.48 -23.10
N HIS A 365 -3.53 -16.23 -23.64
CA HIS A 365 -3.77 -15.21 -24.65
C HIS A 365 -4.85 -14.23 -24.19
N VAL A 366 -4.64 -12.96 -24.52
CA VAL A 366 -5.60 -11.89 -24.28
C VAL A 366 -6.34 -11.57 -25.57
N GLN A 367 -7.67 -11.72 -25.55
CA GLN A 367 -8.53 -11.46 -26.71
C GLN A 367 -9.17 -10.06 -26.62
N GLN A 368 -9.91 -9.67 -27.67
CA GLN A 368 -10.78 -8.50 -27.64
C GLN A 368 -12.21 -8.94 -27.28
N PRO A 369 -12.98 -8.11 -26.55
CA PRO A 369 -14.36 -8.43 -26.26
C PRO A 369 -15.15 -8.52 -27.57
N ARG A 370 -15.98 -9.55 -27.67
CA ARG A 370 -16.96 -9.67 -28.74
C ARG A 370 -18.30 -9.17 -28.22
N TYR A 371 -18.90 -8.23 -28.94
CA TYR A 371 -20.24 -7.77 -28.62
C TYR A 371 -21.24 -8.55 -29.48
N ALA A 372 -22.33 -9.00 -28.86
CA ALA A 372 -23.47 -9.58 -29.55
C ALA A 372 -24.48 -8.44 -29.83
N PRO A 373 -24.48 -7.85 -31.03
CA PRO A 373 -25.39 -6.76 -31.37
C PRO A 373 -26.83 -7.26 -31.49
N LEU A 374 -27.70 -6.69 -30.67
CA LEU A 374 -29.13 -6.95 -30.66
C LEU A 374 -29.90 -5.71 -31.14
N ASP A 375 -30.86 -5.93 -32.02
CA ASP A 375 -31.91 -4.97 -32.33
C ASP A 375 -33.21 -5.44 -31.68
N LEU A 376 -33.95 -4.52 -31.06
CA LEU A 376 -35.21 -4.81 -30.39
C LEU A 376 -36.33 -3.98 -31.00
N VAL A 377 -37.49 -4.61 -31.21
CA VAL A 377 -38.75 -3.92 -31.53
C VAL A 377 -39.72 -4.22 -30.41
N VAL A 378 -40.05 -3.19 -29.64
CA VAL A 378 -40.94 -3.30 -28.48
C VAL A 378 -42.26 -2.62 -28.80
N THR A 379 -43.36 -3.38 -28.71
CA THR A 379 -44.71 -2.83 -28.82
C THR A 379 -45.26 -2.60 -27.42
N VAL A 380 -45.69 -1.37 -27.12
CA VAL A 380 -46.20 -0.97 -25.79
C VAL A 380 -47.60 -0.38 -25.88
N CYS A 381 -48.37 -0.58 -24.83
CA CYS A 381 -49.61 0.14 -24.56
C CYS A 381 -49.30 1.38 -23.71
N ALA A 382 -49.62 2.57 -24.21
CA ALA A 382 -49.49 3.82 -23.45
C ALA A 382 -50.66 4.00 -22.46
N GLN A 383 -50.43 4.79 -21.42
CA GLN A 383 -51.48 5.30 -20.55
C GLN A 383 -52.41 6.26 -21.32
N PRO A 384 -53.71 6.33 -20.98
CA PRO A 384 -54.66 7.17 -21.72
C PRO A 384 -54.31 8.68 -21.74
N TRP A 385 -53.56 9.13 -20.74
CA TRP A 385 -53.14 10.53 -20.57
C TRP A 385 -51.76 10.83 -21.17
N ALA A 386 -51.01 9.82 -21.61
CA ALA A 386 -49.62 10.00 -22.03
C ALA A 386 -49.51 10.27 -23.54
N PHE A 387 -48.70 11.25 -23.93
CA PHE A 387 -48.43 11.51 -25.34
C PHE A 387 -47.47 10.47 -25.92
N ARG A 388 -47.74 10.01 -27.15
CA ARG A 388 -46.92 9.00 -27.84
C ARG A 388 -45.43 9.34 -27.87
N GLY A 389 -45.09 10.59 -28.16
CA GLY A 389 -43.68 11.04 -28.23
C GLY A 389 -42.97 10.94 -26.89
N GLU A 390 -43.64 11.29 -25.80
CA GLU A 390 -43.09 11.23 -24.44
C GLU A 390 -42.86 9.79 -23.98
N VAL A 391 -43.81 8.88 -24.28
CA VAL A 391 -43.65 7.45 -23.97
C VAL A 391 -42.46 6.85 -24.72
N VAL A 392 -42.31 7.17 -26.01
CA VAL A 392 -41.16 6.70 -26.80
C VAL A 392 -39.84 7.22 -26.21
N ALA A 393 -39.77 8.51 -25.88
CA ALA A 393 -38.57 9.09 -25.28
C ALA A 393 -38.24 8.48 -23.89
N ALA A 394 -39.25 8.21 -23.07
CA ALA A 394 -39.09 7.58 -21.78
C ALA A 394 -38.59 6.12 -21.91
N VAL A 395 -39.15 5.34 -22.84
CA VAL A 395 -38.70 3.96 -23.12
C VAL A 395 -37.26 3.94 -23.64
N LEU A 396 -36.90 4.84 -24.56
CA LEU A 396 -35.53 4.95 -25.06
C LEU A 396 -34.54 5.39 -23.98
N THR A 397 -34.97 6.22 -23.03
CA THR A 397 -34.15 6.60 -21.86
C THR A 397 -33.91 5.40 -20.94
N GLU A 398 -34.95 4.60 -20.67
CA GLU A 398 -34.83 3.39 -19.85
C GLU A 398 -33.96 2.31 -20.52
N LEU A 399 -34.12 2.10 -21.83
CA LEU A 399 -33.34 1.14 -22.61
C LEU A 399 -32.03 1.70 -23.18
N GLY A 400 -31.63 2.92 -22.81
CA GLY A 400 -30.43 3.55 -23.36
C GLY A 400 -29.11 2.87 -22.97
N THR A 401 -28.02 3.40 -23.54
CA THR A 401 -26.63 2.95 -23.30
C THR A 401 -25.83 3.90 -22.38
N GLY A 402 -26.43 5.02 -21.98
CA GLY A 402 -25.82 6.05 -21.14
C GLY A 402 -26.34 6.06 -19.70
N ARG A 403 -26.32 7.24 -19.07
CA ARG A 403 -26.94 7.48 -17.78
C ARG A 403 -28.30 8.15 -17.99
N ARG A 404 -29.26 7.80 -17.15
CA ARG A 404 -30.56 8.46 -17.07
C ARG A 404 -30.43 9.79 -16.33
N ALA A 405 -31.48 10.61 -16.35
CA ALA A 405 -31.49 11.93 -15.72
C ALA A 405 -31.28 11.90 -14.19
N ASP A 406 -31.61 10.78 -13.54
CA ASP A 406 -31.38 10.52 -12.12
C ASP A 406 -29.93 10.08 -11.79
N GLY A 407 -29.05 10.04 -12.79
CA GLY A 407 -27.65 9.60 -12.66
C GLY A 407 -27.45 8.09 -12.65
N GLN A 408 -28.52 7.29 -12.67
CA GLN A 408 -28.45 5.83 -12.72
C GLN A 408 -28.13 5.36 -14.15
N PRO A 409 -27.42 4.23 -14.30
CA PRO A 409 -27.19 3.64 -15.62
C PRO A 409 -28.51 3.17 -16.26
N ALA A 410 -28.69 3.45 -17.55
CA ALA A 410 -29.77 2.88 -18.34
C ALA A 410 -29.59 1.36 -18.52
N PHE A 411 -30.62 0.67 -19.02
CA PHE A 411 -30.66 -0.79 -19.04
C PHE A 411 -29.51 -1.42 -19.84
N PHE A 412 -29.20 -0.87 -21.03
CA PHE A 412 -28.10 -1.31 -21.89
C PHE A 412 -26.82 -0.47 -21.70
N ALA A 413 -26.69 0.20 -20.55
CA ALA A 413 -25.48 0.97 -20.26
C ALA A 413 -24.22 0.07 -20.21
N HIS A 414 -23.09 0.64 -20.64
CA HIS A 414 -21.82 -0.06 -20.62
C HIS A 414 -21.49 -0.58 -19.21
N GLY A 415 -21.14 -1.86 -19.10
CA GLY A 415 -20.88 -2.53 -17.81
C GLY A 415 -22.09 -3.18 -17.13
N ARG A 416 -23.29 -3.08 -17.70
CA ARG A 416 -24.49 -3.74 -17.13
C ARG A 416 -24.56 -5.23 -17.42
N PHE A 417 -23.95 -5.66 -18.53
CA PHE A 417 -23.91 -7.05 -18.97
C PHE A 417 -22.49 -7.59 -18.89
N ARG A 418 -22.39 -8.83 -18.42
CA ARG A 418 -21.14 -9.58 -18.29
C ARG A 418 -20.96 -10.56 -19.45
N PHE A 419 -19.75 -11.09 -19.59
CA PHE A 419 -19.45 -12.14 -20.56
C PHE A 419 -20.34 -13.38 -20.37
N GLY A 420 -20.96 -13.84 -21.46
CA GLY A 420 -21.82 -15.03 -21.45
C GLY A 420 -23.15 -14.86 -20.72
N ALA A 421 -23.44 -13.68 -20.16
CA ALA A 421 -24.70 -13.43 -19.48
C ALA A 421 -25.85 -13.37 -20.49
N PRO A 422 -26.90 -14.21 -20.35
CA PRO A 422 -28.04 -14.16 -21.25
C PRO A 422 -28.87 -12.89 -21.02
N LEU A 423 -29.62 -12.49 -22.04
CA LEU A 423 -30.62 -11.43 -21.93
C LEU A 423 -32.01 -12.04 -21.70
N GLU A 424 -32.54 -11.84 -20.50
CA GLU A 424 -33.89 -12.32 -20.13
C GLU A 424 -34.96 -11.34 -20.61
N ARG A 425 -35.97 -11.84 -21.35
CA ARG A 425 -37.09 -11.02 -21.86
C ARG A 425 -37.83 -10.31 -20.75
N SER A 426 -38.05 -10.99 -19.62
CA SER A 426 -38.73 -10.42 -18.45
C SER A 426 -38.02 -9.17 -17.90
N THR A 427 -36.69 -9.12 -17.97
CA THR A 427 -35.91 -7.97 -17.51
C THR A 427 -36.01 -6.78 -18.46
N VAL A 428 -36.08 -7.04 -19.78
CA VAL A 428 -36.36 -6.02 -20.80
C VAL A 428 -37.77 -5.48 -20.62
N GLU A 429 -38.77 -6.35 -20.50
CA GLU A 429 -40.16 -5.97 -20.28
C GLU A 429 -40.32 -5.13 -19.00
N ALA A 430 -39.67 -5.55 -17.90
CA ALA A 430 -39.67 -4.78 -16.65
C ALA A 430 -38.99 -3.41 -16.81
N ALA A 431 -37.93 -3.29 -17.59
CA ALA A 431 -37.29 -2.00 -17.86
C ALA A 431 -38.19 -1.07 -18.65
N VAL A 432 -38.88 -1.59 -19.67
CA VAL A 432 -39.86 -0.85 -20.46
C VAL A 432 -41.05 -0.44 -19.60
N GLN A 433 -41.54 -1.32 -18.72
CA GLN A 433 -42.66 -1.06 -17.83
C GLN A 433 -42.38 0.07 -16.81
N ARG A 434 -41.10 0.31 -16.47
CA ARG A 434 -40.69 1.42 -15.60
C ARG A 434 -40.74 2.78 -16.29
N ALA A 435 -40.79 2.84 -17.62
CA ALA A 435 -40.84 4.10 -18.35
C ALA A 435 -42.18 4.84 -18.09
N ALA A 436 -42.08 6.15 -17.87
CA ALA A 436 -43.25 6.98 -17.62
C ALA A 436 -44.27 6.89 -18.77
N GLY A 437 -45.55 6.73 -18.42
CA GLY A 437 -46.63 6.63 -19.39
C GLY A 437 -46.80 5.27 -20.06
N VAL A 438 -46.02 4.24 -19.72
CA VAL A 438 -46.26 2.86 -20.15
C VAL A 438 -47.33 2.20 -19.27
N ARG A 439 -48.34 1.60 -19.89
CA ARG A 439 -49.38 0.78 -19.23
C ARG A 439 -49.03 -0.70 -19.25
N GLY A 440 -48.43 -1.19 -20.34
CA GLY A 440 -48.08 -2.59 -20.52
C GLY A 440 -47.19 -2.82 -21.73
N VAL A 441 -46.40 -3.89 -21.70
CA VAL A 441 -45.67 -4.39 -22.88
C VAL A 441 -46.54 -5.43 -23.60
N VAL A 442 -46.74 -5.26 -24.90
CA VAL A 442 -47.57 -6.13 -25.74
C VAL A 442 -46.74 -7.22 -26.39
N SER A 443 -45.59 -6.85 -26.93
CA SER A 443 -44.66 -7.80 -27.56
C SER A 443 -43.25 -7.24 -27.62
N VAL A 444 -42.28 -8.14 -27.59
CA VAL A 444 -40.87 -7.85 -27.85
C VAL A 444 -40.42 -8.75 -28.98
N LEU A 445 -39.99 -8.15 -30.09
CA LEU A 445 -39.27 -8.85 -31.14
C LEU A 445 -37.79 -8.52 -30.99
N HIS A 446 -36.94 -9.48 -31.33
CA HIS A 446 -35.50 -9.31 -31.32
C HIS A 446 -34.91 -9.77 -32.64
N ARG A 447 -33.74 -9.23 -32.95
CA ARG A 447 -32.88 -9.70 -34.02
C ARG A 447 -31.44 -9.59 -33.59
N ARG A 448 -30.66 -10.65 -33.78
CA ARG A 448 -29.22 -10.62 -33.57
C ARG A 448 -28.51 -10.36 -34.90
N ARG A 449 -27.89 -9.19 -35.04
CA ARG A 449 -27.26 -8.80 -36.32
C ARG A 449 -26.18 -9.81 -36.70
N GLY A 450 -26.19 -10.22 -37.97
CA GLY A 450 -25.22 -11.18 -38.52
C GLY A 450 -25.51 -12.66 -38.21
N LEU A 451 -26.54 -12.97 -37.40
CA LEU A 451 -27.05 -14.33 -37.24
C LEU A 451 -28.41 -14.53 -37.92
N VAL A 452 -29.33 -13.58 -37.73
CA VAL A 452 -30.69 -13.63 -38.27
C VAL A 452 -31.00 -12.27 -38.89
N ASP A 453 -31.56 -12.27 -40.10
CA ASP A 453 -31.85 -11.02 -40.84
C ASP A 453 -33.24 -10.45 -40.52
N THR A 454 -34.16 -11.30 -40.04
CA THR A 454 -35.54 -10.95 -39.68
C THR A 454 -35.74 -10.77 -38.18
N PHE A 455 -36.73 -9.95 -37.80
CA PHE A 455 -37.17 -9.86 -36.41
C PHE A 455 -38.04 -11.06 -36.06
N GLU A 456 -37.74 -11.69 -34.93
CA GLU A 456 -38.48 -12.85 -34.41
C GLU A 456 -38.99 -12.54 -33.00
N PRO A 457 -40.11 -13.16 -32.57
CA PRO A 457 -40.57 -13.07 -31.19
C PRO A 457 -39.43 -13.40 -30.22
N MET A 458 -39.18 -12.51 -29.26
CA MET A 458 -38.11 -12.71 -28.30
C MET A 458 -38.44 -13.94 -27.43
N PRO A 459 -37.56 -14.96 -27.38
CA PRO A 459 -37.72 -16.07 -26.46
C PRO A 459 -37.60 -15.58 -25.01
N GLU A 460 -37.92 -16.42 -24.02
CA GLU A 460 -37.76 -16.05 -22.61
C GLU A 460 -36.32 -15.64 -22.28
N THR A 461 -35.36 -16.37 -22.85
CA THR A 461 -33.93 -16.17 -22.64
C THR A 461 -33.22 -16.09 -23.99
N VAL A 462 -32.53 -14.98 -24.26
CA VAL A 462 -31.64 -14.83 -25.42
C VAL A 462 -30.21 -15.15 -24.98
N ALA A 463 -29.74 -16.34 -25.33
CA ALA A 463 -28.39 -16.79 -24.99
C ALA A 463 -27.32 -16.15 -25.89
N VAL A 464 -26.15 -15.87 -25.31
CA VAL A 464 -24.96 -15.40 -26.02
C VAL A 464 -23.78 -16.32 -25.74
N GLY A 465 -22.75 -16.27 -26.59
CA GLY A 465 -21.53 -17.04 -26.37
C GLY A 465 -20.82 -16.61 -25.08
N ARG A 466 -20.05 -17.53 -24.47
CA ARG A 466 -19.31 -17.25 -23.23
C ARG A 466 -18.33 -16.07 -23.32
N GLU A 467 -17.82 -15.79 -24.51
CA GLU A 467 -16.89 -14.68 -24.78
C GLU A 467 -17.62 -13.43 -25.31
N GLU A 468 -18.96 -13.44 -25.32
CA GLU A 468 -19.77 -12.37 -25.89
C GLU A 468 -20.50 -11.57 -24.80
N ILE A 469 -20.62 -10.27 -25.04
CA ILE A 469 -21.39 -9.35 -24.20
C ILE A 469 -22.57 -8.83 -25.02
N VAL A 470 -23.78 -8.93 -24.48
CA VAL A 470 -24.98 -8.34 -25.08
C VAL A 470 -24.81 -6.84 -25.24
N ARG A 471 -25.13 -6.33 -26.43
CA ARG A 471 -25.09 -4.89 -26.70
C ARG A 471 -26.20 -4.50 -27.65
N VAL A 472 -26.83 -3.35 -27.36
CA VAL A 472 -27.72 -2.64 -28.28
C VAL A 472 -26.99 -1.37 -28.69
N ASP A 473 -27.05 -1.01 -29.98
CA ASP A 473 -26.48 0.24 -30.50
C ASP A 473 -27.58 1.23 -30.87
#